data_AF-A9BLM5-F1
#
_entry.id   AF-A9BLM5-F1
#
_cell.length_a   1.000
_cell.length_b   1.000
_cell.length_c   1.000
_cell.angle_alpha   90.00
_cell.angle_beta   90.00
_cell.angle_gamma   90.00
#
_symmetry.space_group_name_H-M   'P 1'
#
loop_
_entity.id
_entity.type
_entity.pdbx_description
1 polymer ?
#
loop_
_entity_poly.entity_id
_entity_poly.type
_entity_poly.pdbx_seq_one_letter_code
_entity_poly.pdbx_strand_id
1 'polypeptide(L)'
;MTIDYQKIRIILNKYLFGEICLNVETSATVPESIEDLASKGFSREGDPNDHELFEKYYSIVNKNQGINFKIYTFKGKIWSSGLDFHGFRLSTILKMINKPANMRLFLDKKNSDGALIINDLCVCRFSYPKENPLALTFETNAAIIDDMKNRKISTKAVENDFTEISAVLARRSNRKLRKIKQILVAKGHILK
;
A
#
# COMPACT_ATOMS: atom_id res chain seq x y z
N MET A 1 14.56 -14.60 -1.84
CA MET A 1 13.33 -15.19 -2.38
C MET A 1 12.79 -14.34 -3.51
N THR A 2 11.97 -14.92 -4.37
CA THR A 2 11.48 -14.26 -5.57
C THR A 2 9.97 -14.11 -5.56
N ILE A 3 9.46 -13.06 -6.20
CA ILE A 3 8.05 -12.80 -6.45
C ILE A 3 7.87 -12.35 -7.90
N ASP A 4 6.68 -12.55 -8.45
CA ASP A 4 6.27 -12.04 -9.75
C ASP A 4 5.17 -10.97 -9.62
N TYR A 5 4.91 -10.25 -10.71
CA TYR A 5 3.86 -9.22 -10.75
C TYR A 5 2.45 -9.76 -10.56
N GLN A 6 2.19 -11.03 -10.89
CA GLN A 6 0.85 -11.60 -10.75
C GLN A 6 0.51 -11.82 -9.28
N LYS A 7 1.46 -12.27 -8.46
CA LYS A 7 1.30 -12.38 -7.00
C LYS A 7 1.08 -11.01 -6.36
N ILE A 8 1.87 -10.00 -6.75
CA ILE A 8 1.66 -8.61 -6.27
C ILE A 8 0.26 -8.14 -6.65
N ARG A 9 -0.16 -8.36 -7.90
CA ARG A 9 -1.50 -8.01 -8.36
C ARG A 9 -2.60 -8.68 -7.52
N ILE A 10 -2.47 -9.95 -7.18
CA ILE A 10 -3.44 -10.67 -6.34
C ILE A 10 -3.54 -10.00 -4.96
N ILE A 11 -2.40 -9.74 -4.31
CA ILE A 11 -2.37 -9.11 -2.98
C ILE A 11 -3.04 -7.74 -3.01
N LEU A 12 -2.67 -6.89 -3.97
CA LEU A 12 -3.23 -5.55 -4.10
C LEU A 12 -4.75 -5.57 -4.27
N ASN A 13 -5.27 -6.50 -5.09
CA ASN A 13 -6.71 -6.59 -5.31
C ASN A 13 -7.44 -7.16 -4.10
N LYS A 14 -6.88 -8.13 -3.37
CA LYS A 14 -7.44 -8.58 -2.08
C LYS A 14 -7.63 -7.42 -1.11
N TYR A 15 -6.61 -6.57 -0.97
CA TYR A 15 -6.70 -5.39 -0.12
C TYR A 15 -7.86 -4.46 -0.54
N LEU A 16 -8.05 -4.24 -1.85
CA LEU A 16 -9.16 -3.40 -2.35
C LEU A 16 -10.55 -3.94 -2.03
N PHE A 17 -10.69 -5.25 -1.77
CA PHE A 17 -11.92 -5.91 -1.40
C PHE A 17 -12.08 -6.12 0.11
N GLY A 18 -11.18 -5.58 0.93
CA GLY A 18 -11.24 -5.68 2.39
C GLY A 18 -10.67 -6.97 2.94
N GLU A 19 -9.99 -7.76 2.10
CA GLU A 19 -9.26 -8.94 2.54
C GLU A 19 -7.84 -8.58 2.99
N ILE A 20 -7.26 -9.46 3.80
CA ILE A 20 -5.86 -9.38 4.26
C ILE A 20 -5.09 -10.56 3.67
N CYS A 21 -3.82 -10.30 3.34
CA CYS A 21 -2.87 -11.33 2.94
C CYS A 21 -1.92 -11.53 4.11
N LEU A 22 -1.72 -12.77 4.54
CA LEU A 22 -0.73 -13.09 5.58
C LEU A 22 0.47 -13.84 5.00
N ASN A 23 0.48 -14.04 3.68
CA ASN A 23 1.59 -14.60 2.93
C ASN A 23 1.50 -14.13 1.48
N VAL A 24 2.66 -14.11 0.82
CA VAL A 24 2.84 -13.89 -0.61
C VAL A 24 2.66 -15.20 -1.40
N GLU A 25 2.91 -16.34 -0.78
CA GLU A 25 2.78 -17.66 -1.40
C GLU A 25 1.32 -18.11 -1.37
N THR A 26 0.72 -18.26 -2.55
CA THR A 26 -0.70 -18.57 -2.75
C THR A 26 -1.15 -19.95 -2.24
N SER A 27 -0.23 -20.79 -1.75
CA SER A 27 -0.46 -22.19 -1.40
C SER A 27 -0.04 -22.58 0.01
N ALA A 28 0.56 -21.68 0.79
CA ALA A 28 1.04 -22.01 2.12
C ALA A 28 0.01 -21.59 3.18
N THR A 29 -0.13 -22.45 4.19
CA THR A 29 -0.91 -22.22 5.41
C THR A 29 -0.72 -20.79 5.91
N VAL A 30 -1.86 -20.13 6.16
CA VAL A 30 -1.94 -18.87 6.89
C VAL A 30 -1.07 -19.04 8.15
N PRO A 31 -0.14 -18.13 8.47
CA PRO A 31 0.63 -18.23 9.72
C PRO A 31 -0.34 -18.41 10.88
N GLU A 32 -0.19 -19.51 11.62
CA GLU A 32 -1.08 -19.83 12.74
C GLU A 32 -0.61 -19.13 14.02
N SER A 33 0.67 -18.74 14.06
CA SER A 33 1.32 -18.06 15.19
C SER A 33 2.32 -16.97 14.74
N ILE A 34 2.79 -16.16 15.70
CA ILE A 34 3.89 -15.19 15.48
C ILE A 34 5.22 -15.93 15.29
N GLU A 35 5.41 -17.04 16.00
CA GLU A 35 6.59 -17.89 15.95
C GLU A 35 6.80 -18.46 14.53
N ASP A 36 5.71 -18.74 13.80
CA ASP A 36 5.76 -19.14 12.40
C ASP A 36 6.34 -18.07 11.48
N LEU A 37 6.21 -16.78 11.81
CA LEU A 37 6.74 -15.69 10.99
C LEU A 37 8.26 -15.64 11.03
N ALA A 38 8.85 -15.83 12.22
CA ALA A 38 10.29 -15.87 12.40
C ALA A 38 10.91 -17.07 11.67
N SER A 39 10.32 -18.26 11.77
CA SER A 39 10.78 -19.45 11.04
C SER A 39 10.64 -19.30 9.53
N LYS A 40 9.61 -18.56 9.09
CA LYS A 40 9.45 -18.11 7.70
C LYS A 40 10.35 -16.93 7.36
N GLY A 41 11.34 -16.54 8.16
CA GLY A 41 12.37 -15.55 7.80
C GLY A 41 11.88 -14.11 7.73
N PHE A 42 10.84 -13.75 8.48
CA PHE A 42 10.48 -12.35 8.71
C PHE A 42 11.38 -11.73 9.78
N SER A 43 11.82 -10.49 9.57
CA SER A 43 12.42 -9.66 10.61
C SER A 43 11.33 -9.01 11.44
N ARG A 44 11.57 -8.86 12.75
CA ARG A 44 10.60 -8.33 13.73
C ARG A 44 11.11 -7.03 14.33
N GLU A 45 10.24 -6.03 14.41
CA GLU A 45 10.48 -4.74 15.09
C GLU A 45 9.24 -4.32 15.89
N GLY A 46 9.42 -3.60 17.01
CA GLY A 46 8.33 -3.06 17.84
C GLY A 46 8.22 -3.71 19.23
N ASP A 47 7.07 -3.50 19.90
CA ASP A 47 6.78 -4.01 21.24
C ASP A 47 5.71 -5.13 21.19
N PRO A 48 6.02 -6.35 21.67
CA PRO A 48 5.07 -7.47 21.73
C PRO A 48 3.76 -7.18 22.46
N ASN A 49 3.77 -6.26 23.43
CA ASN A 49 2.61 -5.91 24.23
C ASN A 49 1.79 -4.75 23.64
N ASP A 50 2.27 -4.15 22.55
CA ASP A 50 1.56 -3.11 21.81
C ASP A 50 1.60 -3.40 20.32
N HIS A 51 2.35 -2.65 19.52
CA HIS A 51 2.45 -2.82 18.08
C HIS A 51 3.78 -3.40 17.64
N GLU A 52 3.71 -4.37 16.75
CA GLU A 52 4.88 -4.92 16.07
C GLU A 52 4.67 -4.99 14.57
N LEU A 53 5.80 -4.99 13.88
CA LEU A 53 5.92 -5.13 12.45
C LEU A 53 6.84 -6.31 12.14
N PHE A 54 6.33 -7.20 11.29
CA PHE A 54 7.10 -8.27 10.68
C PHE A 54 7.30 -7.97 9.20
N GLU A 55 8.53 -7.98 8.73
CA GLU A 55 8.85 -7.69 7.32
C GLU A 55 9.67 -8.79 6.66
N LYS A 56 9.42 -8.99 5.37
CA LYS A 56 10.25 -9.88 4.56
C LYS A 56 10.39 -9.38 3.13
N TYR A 57 11.63 -9.33 2.65
CA TYR A 57 11.93 -8.86 1.29
C TYR A 57 11.77 -9.96 0.23
N TYR A 58 11.13 -9.61 -0.89
CA TYR A 58 10.98 -10.44 -2.08
C TYR A 58 11.45 -9.65 -3.31
N SER A 59 12.45 -10.18 -4.03
CA SER A 59 12.93 -9.57 -5.27
C SER A 59 12.16 -10.07 -6.49
N ILE A 60 12.10 -9.26 -7.55
CA ILE A 60 11.61 -9.71 -8.85
C ILE A 60 12.80 -10.18 -9.69
N VAL A 61 12.70 -11.41 -10.21
CA VAL A 61 13.76 -12.03 -11.02
C VAL A 61 14.09 -11.14 -12.22
N ASN A 62 15.40 -10.92 -12.46
CA ASN A 62 15.91 -10.13 -13.57
C ASN A 62 15.38 -8.68 -13.62
N LYS A 63 15.00 -8.12 -12.48
CA LYS A 63 14.60 -6.72 -12.33
C LYS A 63 15.29 -6.12 -11.11
N ASN A 64 15.67 -4.85 -11.18
CA ASN A 64 16.07 -4.08 -10.00
C ASN A 64 14.84 -3.59 -9.24
N GLN A 65 13.98 -4.53 -8.83
CA GLN A 65 12.70 -4.27 -8.18
C GLN A 65 12.39 -5.35 -7.15
N GLY A 66 11.62 -4.98 -6.13
CA GLY A 66 11.17 -5.91 -5.11
C GLY A 66 10.14 -5.28 -4.18
N ILE A 67 9.65 -6.07 -3.24
CA ILE A 67 8.73 -5.60 -2.20
C ILE A 67 9.22 -6.03 -0.82
N ASN A 68 8.94 -5.24 0.20
CA ASN A 68 8.83 -5.78 1.55
C ASN A 68 7.36 -6.11 1.81
N PHE A 69 7.10 -7.36 2.14
CA PHE A 69 5.78 -7.77 2.63
C PHE A 69 5.73 -7.54 4.14
N LYS A 70 4.71 -6.82 4.59
CA LYS A 70 4.53 -6.43 5.99
C LYS A 70 3.38 -7.19 6.61
N ILE A 71 3.56 -7.63 7.86
CA ILE A 71 2.51 -8.17 8.72
C ILE A 71 2.53 -7.36 10.02
N TYR A 72 1.37 -6.84 10.40
CA TYR A 72 1.21 -6.02 11.60
C TYR A 72 0.57 -6.81 12.72
N THR A 73 1.09 -6.65 13.94
CA THR A 73 0.49 -7.20 15.15
C THR A 73 0.03 -6.10 16.10
N PHE A 74 -0.91 -6.48 16.96
CA PHE A 74 -1.37 -5.69 18.10
C PHE A 74 -1.56 -6.65 19.28
N LYS A 75 -0.84 -6.43 20.38
CA LYS A 75 -0.86 -7.27 21.59
C LYS A 75 -0.65 -8.76 21.26
N GLY A 76 0.39 -9.04 20.48
CA GLY A 76 0.75 -10.40 20.06
C GLY A 76 -0.24 -11.07 19.09
N LYS A 77 -1.20 -10.33 18.51
CA LYS A 77 -2.13 -10.87 17.51
C LYS A 77 -1.94 -10.19 16.16
N ILE A 78 -1.78 -10.98 15.10
CA ILE A 78 -1.80 -10.48 13.73
C ILE A 78 -3.13 -9.75 13.50
N TRP A 79 -3.08 -8.56 12.90
CA TRP A 79 -4.31 -7.83 12.58
C TRP A 79 -4.38 -7.34 11.14
N SER A 80 -3.27 -7.03 10.47
CA SER A 80 -3.27 -6.53 9.08
C SER A 80 -1.94 -6.80 8.38
N SER A 81 -1.83 -6.34 7.14
CA SER A 81 -0.66 -6.48 6.27
C SER A 81 -0.50 -5.31 5.31
N GLY A 82 0.70 -5.18 4.75
CA GLY A 82 1.10 -4.05 3.93
C GLY A 82 2.18 -4.42 2.92
N LEU A 83 2.49 -3.49 2.02
CA LEU A 83 3.57 -3.63 1.04
C LEU A 83 4.40 -2.35 1.01
N ASP A 84 5.72 -2.50 1.07
CA ASP A 84 6.64 -1.47 0.56
C ASP A 84 7.16 -1.87 -0.81
N PHE A 85 7.34 -0.89 -1.68
CA PHE A 85 7.84 -1.08 -3.03
C PHE A 85 9.25 -0.53 -3.19
N HIS A 86 10.11 -1.34 -3.81
CA HIS A 86 11.45 -0.97 -4.23
C HIS A 86 11.51 -0.89 -5.76
N GLY A 87 11.75 0.30 -6.30
CA GLY A 87 11.93 0.52 -7.73
C GLY A 87 10.63 0.54 -8.57
N PHE A 88 9.45 0.65 -7.96
CA PHE A 88 8.17 0.71 -8.67
C PHE A 88 7.74 2.13 -8.99
N ARG A 89 7.22 2.32 -10.21
CA ARG A 89 6.51 3.54 -10.59
C ARG A 89 5.06 3.45 -10.09
N LEU A 90 4.49 4.59 -9.69
CA LEU A 90 3.06 4.66 -9.34
C LEU A 90 2.17 4.14 -10.48
N SER A 91 2.50 4.48 -11.72
CA SER A 91 1.76 4.01 -12.89
C SER A 91 1.82 2.49 -13.09
N THR A 92 2.83 1.80 -12.57
CA THR A 92 2.93 0.33 -12.60
C THR A 92 1.97 -0.27 -11.58
N ILE A 93 1.95 0.23 -10.35
CA ILE A 93 1.03 -0.23 -9.29
C ILE A 93 -0.43 0.02 -9.69
N LEU A 94 -0.71 1.20 -10.24
CA LEU A 94 -2.05 1.54 -10.72
C LEU A 94 -2.54 0.68 -11.91
N LYS A 95 -1.63 0.05 -12.67
CA LYS A 95 -2.00 -0.95 -13.70
C LYS A 95 -2.41 -2.30 -13.09
N MET A 96 -1.92 -2.61 -11.89
CA MET A 96 -2.15 -3.90 -11.24
C MET A 96 -3.46 -3.92 -10.46
N ILE A 97 -3.91 -2.77 -9.97
CA ILE A 97 -5.21 -2.67 -9.29
C ILE A 97 -6.38 -2.66 -10.28
N ASN A 98 -7.42 -3.42 -9.97
CA ASN A 98 -8.67 -3.39 -10.72
C ASN A 98 -9.42 -2.10 -10.39
N LYS A 99 -10.10 -1.53 -11.40
CA LYS A 99 -10.81 -0.23 -11.41
C LYS A 99 -11.54 0.04 -10.07
N PRO A 100 -10.94 0.80 -9.14
CA PRO A 100 -11.55 1.08 -7.85
C PRO A 100 -12.69 2.07 -8.03
N ALA A 101 -13.70 1.97 -7.16
CA ALA A 101 -14.92 2.78 -7.24
C ALA A 101 -14.69 4.22 -6.77
N ASN A 102 -13.82 4.44 -5.78
CA ASN A 102 -13.54 5.74 -5.21
C ASN A 102 -12.03 5.95 -5.05
N MET A 103 -11.48 7.01 -5.62
CA MET A 103 -10.08 7.38 -5.42
C MET A 103 -9.94 8.86 -5.10
N ARG A 104 -9.24 9.17 -4.01
CA ARG A 104 -8.99 10.53 -3.52
C ARG A 104 -7.49 10.77 -3.49
N LEU A 105 -7.06 11.95 -3.96
CA LEU A 105 -5.64 12.31 -4.06
C LEU A 105 -5.27 13.28 -2.95
N PHE A 106 -4.17 12.97 -2.26
CA PHE A 106 -3.61 13.79 -1.20
C PHE A 106 -2.16 14.12 -1.54
N LEU A 107 -1.74 15.36 -1.28
CA LEU A 107 -0.37 15.82 -1.51
C LEU A 107 0.15 16.61 -0.31
N ASP A 108 1.46 16.60 -0.14
CA ASP A 108 2.14 17.48 0.81
C ASP A 108 2.19 18.94 0.27
N LYS A 109 2.59 19.88 1.13
CA LYS A 109 2.68 21.31 0.75
C LYS A 109 3.62 21.54 -0.45
N LYS A 110 4.67 20.73 -0.60
CA LYS A 110 5.64 20.88 -1.71
C LYS A 110 5.22 20.13 -2.97
N ASN A 111 4.12 19.38 -2.93
CA ASN A 111 3.71 18.45 -3.98
C ASN A 111 4.86 17.50 -4.40
N SER A 112 5.76 17.16 -3.47
CA SER A 112 6.82 16.18 -3.65
C SER A 112 6.39 14.81 -3.21
N ASP A 113 5.46 14.69 -2.28
CA ASP A 113 4.99 13.41 -1.76
C ASP A 113 3.47 13.42 -1.67
N GLY A 114 2.88 12.23 -1.65
CA GLY A 114 1.45 12.12 -1.59
C GLY A 114 0.95 10.71 -1.39
N ALA A 115 -0.37 10.62 -1.39
CA ALA A 115 -1.07 9.38 -1.24
C ALA A 115 -2.36 9.36 -2.08
N LEU A 116 -2.74 8.16 -2.51
CA LEU A 116 -4.07 7.87 -3.01
C LEU A 116 -4.81 7.08 -1.95
N ILE A 117 -5.93 7.61 -1.45
CA ILE A 117 -6.90 6.82 -0.70
C ILE A 117 -7.84 6.16 -1.71
N ILE A 118 -8.00 4.85 -1.60
CA ILE A 118 -8.75 4.01 -2.55
C ILE A 118 -9.85 3.27 -1.78
N ASN A 119 -11.10 3.44 -2.21
CA ASN A 119 -12.31 2.89 -1.58
C ASN A 119 -12.43 3.18 -0.07
N ASP A 120 -11.78 4.26 0.43
CA ASP A 120 -11.66 4.58 1.86
C ASP A 120 -11.10 3.42 2.72
N LEU A 121 -10.39 2.51 2.07
CA LEU A 121 -9.93 1.24 2.62
C LEU A 121 -8.43 1.04 2.46
N CYS A 122 -7.89 1.41 1.30
CA CYS A 122 -6.47 1.25 1.00
C CYS A 122 -5.80 2.60 0.81
N VAL A 123 -4.50 2.63 1.07
CA VAL A 123 -3.65 3.79 0.86
C VAL A 123 -2.46 3.38 0.01
N CYS A 124 -2.28 4.05 -1.13
CA CYS A 124 -1.04 3.96 -1.90
C CYS A 124 -0.23 5.25 -1.73
N ARG A 125 0.85 5.20 -0.93
CA ARG A 125 1.77 6.34 -0.79
C ARG A 125 2.75 6.36 -1.95
N PHE A 126 3.14 7.54 -2.39
CA PHE A 126 4.07 7.73 -3.48
C PHE A 126 4.93 8.98 -3.26
N SER A 127 6.12 8.98 -3.86
CA SER A 127 6.98 10.17 -3.95
C SER A 127 7.10 10.64 -5.40
N TYR A 128 7.29 11.94 -5.55
CA TYR A 128 7.51 12.67 -6.79
C TYR A 128 8.79 13.53 -6.68
N PRO A 129 9.97 12.90 -6.49
CA PRO A 129 11.24 13.61 -6.38
C PRO A 129 11.75 14.08 -7.75
N LYS A 130 11.42 13.35 -8.83
CA LYS A 130 11.88 13.59 -10.20
C LYS A 130 10.70 13.61 -11.18
N GLU A 131 10.91 13.25 -12.44
CA GLU A 131 9.87 13.36 -13.46
C GLU A 131 8.72 12.37 -13.32
N ASN A 132 8.94 11.18 -12.76
CA ASN A 132 7.95 10.11 -12.67
C ASN A 132 7.73 9.73 -11.20
N PRO A 133 6.46 9.68 -10.73
CA PRO A 133 6.19 9.29 -9.36
C PRO A 133 6.50 7.82 -9.10
N LEU A 134 7.14 7.57 -7.96
CA LEU A 134 7.50 6.26 -7.45
C LEU A 134 6.47 5.84 -6.42
N ALA A 135 5.96 4.61 -6.52
CA ALA A 135 5.15 4.04 -5.46
C ALA A 135 6.07 3.71 -4.27
N LEU A 136 5.62 4.04 -3.06
CA LEU A 136 6.36 3.76 -1.83
C LEU A 136 5.70 2.61 -1.09
N THR A 137 4.41 2.74 -0.78
CA THR A 137 3.69 1.73 0.00
C THR A 137 2.30 1.47 -0.56
N PHE A 138 1.73 0.31 -0.21
CA PHE A 138 0.31 0.01 -0.37
C PHE A 138 -0.21 -0.68 0.89
N GLU A 139 -1.00 0.04 1.67
CA GLU A 139 -1.48 -0.36 2.98
C GLU A 139 -3.00 -0.53 2.99
N THR A 140 -3.53 -1.43 3.82
CA THR A 140 -4.97 -1.62 4.02
C THR A 140 -5.41 -1.30 5.44
N ASN A 141 -6.60 -0.72 5.57
CA ASN A 141 -7.30 -0.53 6.84
C ASN A 141 -8.08 -1.78 7.27
N ALA A 142 -8.13 -2.82 6.43
CA ALA A 142 -8.74 -4.09 6.82
C ALA A 142 -8.06 -4.61 8.09
N ALA A 143 -8.85 -5.24 8.97
CA ALA A 143 -8.37 -5.83 10.20
C ALA A 143 -9.05 -7.17 10.47
N ILE A 144 -8.28 -8.19 10.83
CA ILE A 144 -8.85 -9.50 11.21
C ILE A 144 -9.35 -9.53 12.67
N ILE A 145 -8.78 -8.73 13.58
CA ILE A 145 -9.19 -8.67 14.99
C ILE A 145 -10.11 -7.48 15.28
N ASP A 146 -11.08 -7.67 16.17
CA ASP A 146 -12.14 -6.69 16.46
C ASP A 146 -11.60 -5.36 17.00
N ASP A 147 -10.60 -5.40 17.89
CA ASP A 147 -9.98 -4.20 18.50
C ASP A 147 -9.41 -3.21 17.45
N MET A 148 -9.05 -3.75 16.29
CA MET A 148 -8.43 -3.03 15.18
C MET A 148 -9.39 -2.75 14.04
N LYS A 149 -10.57 -3.38 14.02
CA LYS A 149 -11.63 -3.07 13.04
C LYS A 149 -12.04 -1.61 13.19
N ASN A 150 -12.32 -0.96 12.06
CA ASN A 150 -12.76 0.44 11.96
C ASN A 150 -11.77 1.50 12.47
N ARG A 151 -10.55 1.14 12.90
CA ARG A 151 -9.54 2.13 13.34
C ARG A 151 -9.13 3.08 12.22
N LYS A 152 -9.14 2.61 10.97
CA LYS A 152 -8.81 3.37 9.75
C LYS A 152 -7.41 4.01 9.81
N ILE A 153 -6.43 3.27 10.33
CA ILE A 153 -5.09 3.79 10.68
C ILE A 153 -4.41 4.43 9.45
N SER A 154 -4.32 3.70 8.35
CA SER A 154 -3.60 4.13 7.15
C SER A 154 -4.22 5.37 6.51
N THR A 155 -5.55 5.43 6.42
CA THR A 155 -6.23 6.61 5.85
C THR A 155 -6.18 7.81 6.77
N LYS A 156 -6.35 7.63 8.10
CA LYS A 156 -6.21 8.73 9.06
C LYS A 156 -4.80 9.30 9.06
N ALA A 157 -3.77 8.46 8.94
CA ALA A 157 -2.40 8.92 8.82
C ALA A 157 -2.23 9.82 7.59
N VAL A 158 -2.80 9.44 6.44
CA VAL A 158 -2.79 10.29 5.23
C VAL A 158 -3.52 11.61 5.43
N GLU A 159 -4.70 11.59 6.05
CA GLU A 159 -5.50 12.80 6.28
C GLU A 159 -4.82 13.77 7.26
N ASN A 160 -3.96 13.26 8.15
CA ASN A 160 -3.15 14.08 9.06
C ASN A 160 -1.88 14.64 8.37
N ASP A 161 -1.22 13.84 7.54
CA ASP A 161 0.08 14.16 6.94
C ASP A 161 -0.05 15.05 5.68
N PHE A 162 -1.17 14.92 4.96
CA PHE A 162 -1.33 15.47 3.61
C PHE A 162 -2.64 16.23 3.45
N THR A 163 -2.71 17.09 2.43
CA THR A 163 -3.93 17.84 2.08
C THR A 163 -4.62 17.20 0.89
N GLU A 164 -5.95 17.01 0.99
CA GLU A 164 -6.75 16.51 -0.12
C GLU A 164 -6.81 17.52 -1.26
N ILE A 165 -6.61 17.01 -2.48
CA ILE A 165 -6.62 17.80 -3.70
C ILE A 165 -7.93 17.54 -4.44
N SER A 166 -8.78 18.56 -4.51
CA SER A 166 -10.02 18.44 -5.26
C SER A 166 -9.77 18.20 -6.75
N ALA A 167 -10.62 17.38 -7.38
CA ALA A 167 -10.54 17.06 -8.80
C ALA A 167 -10.55 18.31 -9.73
N VAL A 168 -11.15 19.41 -9.24
CA VAL A 168 -11.28 20.72 -9.89
C VAL A 168 -9.98 21.53 -9.79
N LEU A 169 -9.39 21.65 -8.59
CA LEU A 169 -8.12 22.36 -8.36
C LEU A 169 -6.94 21.71 -9.09
N ALA A 170 -7.01 20.39 -9.30
CA ALA A 170 -6.01 19.65 -10.06
C ALA A 170 -5.83 20.08 -11.54
N ARG A 171 -6.73 20.91 -12.08
CA ARG A 171 -6.66 21.35 -13.47
C ARG A 171 -5.79 22.59 -13.70
N ARG A 172 -5.50 23.43 -12.69
CA ARG A 172 -5.12 24.84 -12.96
C ARG A 172 -3.73 25.37 -12.54
N SER A 173 -2.83 24.64 -11.87
CA SER A 173 -1.56 25.30 -11.45
C SER A 173 -0.26 24.48 -11.33
N ASN A 174 -0.25 23.14 -11.38
CA ASN A 174 0.98 22.37 -11.10
C ASN A 174 1.26 21.25 -12.14
N ARG A 175 2.47 21.25 -12.74
CA ARG A 175 2.95 20.21 -13.69
C ARG A 175 2.92 18.81 -13.09
N LYS A 176 3.32 18.64 -11.83
CA LYS A 176 3.35 17.34 -11.14
C LYS A 176 1.92 16.78 -10.99
N LEU A 177 1.00 17.63 -10.55
CA LEU A 177 -0.41 17.27 -10.37
C LEU A 177 -1.09 16.88 -11.70
N ARG A 178 -0.80 17.61 -12.78
CA ARG A 178 -1.25 17.23 -14.14
C ARG A 178 -0.75 15.84 -14.53
N LYS A 179 0.52 15.52 -14.25
CA LYS A 179 1.10 14.22 -14.58
C LYS A 179 0.52 13.08 -13.73
N ILE A 180 0.28 13.30 -12.44
CA ILE A 180 -0.42 12.31 -11.58
C ILE A 180 -1.82 12.04 -12.15
N LYS A 181 -2.57 13.10 -12.50
CA LYS A 181 -3.91 12.96 -13.09
C LYS A 181 -3.88 12.23 -14.43
N GLN A 182 -2.91 12.55 -15.30
CA GLN A 182 -2.73 11.83 -16.56
C GLN A 182 -2.45 10.35 -16.33
N ILE A 183 -1.63 10.00 -15.34
CA ILE A 183 -1.39 8.62 -14.96
C ILE A 183 -2.70 7.96 -14.55
N LEU A 184 -3.47 8.57 -13.66
CA LEU A 184 -4.76 8.03 -13.18
C LEU A 184 -5.73 7.79 -14.35
N VAL A 185 -5.96 8.80 -15.19
CA VAL A 185 -6.85 8.71 -16.36
C VAL A 185 -6.36 7.64 -17.34
N ALA A 186 -5.06 7.60 -17.64
CA ALA A 186 -4.46 6.60 -18.53
C ALA A 186 -4.49 5.18 -17.96
N LYS A 187 -4.90 4.99 -16.70
CA LYS A 187 -5.17 3.69 -16.06
C LYS A 187 -6.66 3.42 -15.83
N GLY A 188 -7.52 4.29 -16.34
CA GLY A 188 -8.97 4.16 -16.20
C GLY A 188 -9.47 4.48 -14.79
N HIS A 189 -8.67 5.21 -14.00
CA HIS A 189 -9.01 5.61 -12.64
C HIS A 189 -9.48 7.08 -12.65
N ILE A 190 -10.57 7.34 -11.94
CA ILE A 190 -11.18 8.67 -11.86
C ILE A 190 -11.08 9.15 -10.40
N LEU A 191 -10.63 10.39 -10.23
CA LEU A 191 -10.67 11.04 -8.92
C LEU A 191 -12.10 11.49 -8.62
N LYS A 192 -12.53 11.24 -7.38
CA LYS A 192 -13.79 11.77 -6.86
C LYS A 192 -13.72 13.28 -6.62
#